data_AF-A0A3G8ZJI7-F1
#
_entry.id   AF-A0A3G8ZJI7-F1
#
_cell.length_a   1.000
_cell.length_b   1.000
_cell.length_c   1.000
_cell.angle_alpha   90.00
_cell.angle_beta   90.00
_cell.angle_gamma   90.00
#
_symmetry.space_group_name_H-M   'P 1'
#
loop_
_entity.id
_entity.type
_entity.pdbx_description
1 polymer ?
#
loop_
_entity_poly.entity_id
_entity_poly.type
_entity_poly.pdbx_seq_one_letter_code
_entity_poly.pdbx_strand_id
1 'polypeptide(L)'
;MNLREDIRVNRGQSKGQFVVVCFRIAHRLRTPLDVRPRIYAIGVGIAYRLLVEWILGVEIPWKTRIGPGLRIFHGVGIVINDRTVIGSNVSIRQNVTLGNKGATGPCPTIGDNVQLGAGCIVIGGITIGDGAVVGAGAVVTKDVPAGATVVGNPARIL
;
A
#
# COMPACT_ATOMS: atom_id res chain seq x y z
N MET A 1 16.72 -5.38 -1.58
CA MET A 1 16.06 -6.60 -2.11
C MET A 1 15.11 -7.07 -1.03
N ASN A 2 13.81 -6.78 -1.21
CA ASN A 2 12.80 -6.77 -0.14
C ASN A 2 11.85 -7.99 -0.22
N LEU A 3 11.99 -8.80 -1.27
CA LEU A 3 11.06 -9.87 -1.66
C LEU A 3 11.04 -11.08 -0.71
N ARG A 4 12.20 -11.47 -0.15
CA ARG A 4 12.27 -12.64 0.75
C ARG A 4 11.43 -12.43 2.00
N GLU A 5 11.48 -11.22 2.55
CA GLU A 5 10.72 -10.86 3.72
C GLU A 5 9.21 -10.81 3.43
N ASP A 6 8.82 -10.20 2.31
CA ASP A 6 7.43 -10.18 1.86
C ASP A 6 6.85 -11.59 1.67
N ILE A 7 7.60 -12.49 1.02
CA ILE A 7 7.20 -13.89 0.84
C ILE A 7 7.03 -14.57 2.21
N ARG A 8 7.97 -14.35 3.13
CA ARG A 8 7.93 -14.92 4.48
C ARG A 8 6.69 -14.48 5.25
N VAL A 9 6.37 -13.17 5.26
CA VAL A 9 5.26 -12.64 6.05
C VAL A 9 3.88 -12.92 5.45
N ASN A 10 3.80 -13.27 4.16
CA ASN A 10 2.57 -13.68 3.47
C ASN A 10 2.47 -15.21 3.26
N ARG A 11 3.35 -16.01 3.87
CA ARG A 11 3.31 -17.48 3.73
C ARG A 11 1.95 -18.02 4.18
N GLY A 12 1.31 -18.84 3.34
CA GLY A 12 -0.03 -19.37 3.58
C GLY A 12 -1.17 -18.48 3.07
N GLN A 13 -0.89 -17.24 2.67
CA GLN A 13 -1.85 -16.34 2.00
C GLN A 13 -1.54 -16.24 0.51
N SER A 14 -2.01 -17.23 -0.26
CA SER A 14 -1.67 -17.39 -1.69
C SER A 14 -1.87 -16.11 -2.51
N LYS A 15 -3.03 -15.44 -2.35
CA LYS A 15 -3.32 -14.18 -3.05
C LYS A 15 -2.39 -13.04 -2.63
N GLY A 16 -2.22 -12.81 -1.33
CA GLY A 16 -1.35 -11.73 -0.83
C GLY A 16 0.10 -11.91 -1.27
N GLN A 17 0.61 -13.14 -1.16
CA GLN A 17 1.96 -13.48 -1.61
C GLN A 17 2.14 -13.23 -3.12
N PHE A 18 1.19 -13.67 -3.95
CA PHE A 18 1.23 -13.44 -5.40
C PHE A 18 1.28 -11.94 -5.73
N VAL A 19 0.39 -11.15 -5.13
CA VAL A 19 0.33 -9.70 -5.33
C VAL A 19 1.68 -9.04 -5.00
N VAL A 20 2.26 -9.34 -3.84
CA VAL A 20 3.52 -8.67 -3.44
C VAL A 20 4.68 -9.11 -4.33
N VAL A 21 4.74 -10.38 -4.76
CA VAL A 21 5.75 -10.86 -5.72
C VAL A 21 5.63 -10.08 -7.03
N CYS A 22 4.45 -10.02 -7.63
CA CYS A 22 4.19 -9.29 -8.86
C CYS A 22 4.53 -7.81 -8.73
N PHE A 23 4.13 -7.19 -7.61
CA PHE A 23 4.44 -5.79 -7.32
C PHE A 23 5.95 -5.55 -7.25
N ARG A 24 6.71 -6.38 -6.54
CA ARG A 24 8.17 -6.21 -6.43
C ARG A 24 8.89 -6.39 -7.76
N ILE A 25 8.44 -7.32 -8.60
CA ILE A 25 8.98 -7.52 -9.95
C ILE A 25 8.69 -6.29 -10.81
N ALA A 26 7.43 -5.84 -10.87
CA ALA A 26 7.04 -4.65 -11.64
C ALA A 26 7.74 -3.38 -11.14
N HIS A 27 7.80 -3.18 -9.82
CA HIS A 27 8.47 -2.07 -9.17
C HIS A 27 9.98 -2.05 -9.46
N ARG A 28 10.62 -3.21 -9.58
CA ARG A 28 12.05 -3.31 -9.88
C ARG A 28 12.38 -2.97 -11.34
N LEU A 29 11.47 -3.35 -12.24
CA LEU A 29 11.60 -3.14 -13.67
C LEU A 29 11.09 -1.76 -14.12
N ARG A 30 10.48 -0.98 -13.21
CA ARG A 30 10.05 0.38 -13.49
C ARG A 30 11.27 1.21 -13.92
N THR A 31 11.16 1.87 -15.06
CA THR A 31 12.12 2.89 -15.47
C THR A 31 11.59 4.27 -15.12
N PRO A 32 12.47 5.21 -14.73
CA PRO A 32 12.15 6.63 -14.72
C PRO A 32 11.59 7.09 -16.07
N LEU A 33 10.76 8.13 -16.07
CA LEU A 33 10.06 8.62 -17.29
C LEU A 33 11.02 9.14 -18.36
N ASP A 34 12.19 9.63 -17.94
CA ASP A 34 13.29 10.13 -18.76
C ASP A 34 14.13 9.03 -19.42
N VAL A 35 13.90 7.76 -19.06
CA VAL A 35 14.65 6.61 -19.58
C VAL A 35 13.75 5.71 -20.40
N ARG A 36 14.18 5.39 -21.63
CA ARG A 36 13.44 4.50 -22.52
C ARG A 36 13.28 3.10 -21.87
N PRO A 37 12.05 2.64 -21.58
CA PRO A 37 11.83 1.33 -20.99
C PRO A 37 12.24 0.23 -21.96
N ARG A 38 12.82 -0.84 -21.42
CA ARG A 38 13.04 -2.08 -22.18
C ARG A 38 11.70 -2.72 -22.50
N ILE A 39 11.57 -3.35 -23.67
CA ILE A 39 10.30 -3.93 -24.15
C ILE A 39 9.69 -4.92 -23.14
N TYR A 40 10.52 -5.75 -22.50
CA TYR A 40 10.03 -6.68 -21.48
C TYR A 40 9.50 -5.98 -20.22
N ALA A 41 10.00 -4.79 -19.87
CA ALA A 41 9.52 -4.03 -18.73
C ALA A 41 8.11 -3.47 -19.00
N ILE A 42 7.84 -3.07 -20.24
CA ILE A 42 6.49 -2.70 -20.70
C ILE A 42 5.56 -3.91 -20.57
N GLY A 43 5.98 -5.07 -21.07
CA GLY A 43 5.21 -6.32 -20.97
C GLY A 43 4.86 -6.69 -19.53
N VAL A 44 5.83 -6.61 -18.60
CA VAL A 44 5.60 -6.86 -17.17
C VAL A 44 4.65 -5.82 -16.57
N GLY A 45 4.79 -4.55 -16.92
CA GLY A 45 3.89 -3.50 -16.44
C GLY A 45 2.44 -3.74 -16.88
N ILE A 46 2.23 -4.07 -18.16
CA ILE A 46 0.89 -4.42 -18.69
C ILE A 46 0.34 -5.64 -17.97
N ALA A 47 1.14 -6.71 -17.84
CA ALA A 47 0.71 -7.93 -17.14
C ALA A 47 0.35 -7.65 -15.67
N TYR A 48 1.13 -6.83 -14.97
CA TYR A 48 0.84 -6.42 -13.60
C TYR A 48 -0.51 -5.69 -13.51
N ARG A 49 -0.74 -4.71 -14.38
CA ARG A 49 -2.00 -3.94 -14.39
C ARG A 49 -3.20 -4.85 -14.67
N LEU A 50 -3.10 -5.73 -15.66
CA LEU A 50 -4.20 -6.65 -15.98
C LEU A 50 -4.47 -7.66 -14.86
N LEU A 51 -3.43 -8.31 -14.35
CA LEU A 51 -3.58 -9.39 -13.37
C LEU A 51 -3.86 -8.87 -11.96
N VAL A 52 -3.07 -7.92 -11.48
CA VAL A 52 -3.13 -7.45 -10.09
C VAL A 52 -4.15 -6.34 -9.92
N GLU A 53 -4.09 -5.29 -10.74
CA GLU A 53 -5.00 -4.14 -10.59
C GLU A 53 -6.42 -4.54 -11.05
N TRP A 54 -6.58 -5.06 -12.27
CA TRP A 54 -7.93 -5.29 -12.83
C TRP A 54 -8.57 -6.62 -12.40
N ILE A 55 -7.88 -7.76 -12.55
CA ILE A 55 -8.47 -9.07 -12.26
C ILE A 55 -8.55 -9.34 -10.74
N LEU A 56 -7.46 -9.10 -10.01
CA LEU A 56 -7.44 -9.34 -8.56
C LEU A 56 -8.08 -8.21 -7.75
N GLY A 57 -8.33 -7.05 -8.36
CA GLY A 57 -8.93 -5.88 -7.73
C GLY A 57 -8.05 -5.28 -6.63
N VAL A 58 -6.73 -5.24 -6.86
CA VAL A 58 -5.74 -4.72 -5.90
C VAL A 58 -4.96 -3.58 -6.55
N GLU A 59 -5.38 -2.35 -6.29
CA GLU A 59 -4.79 -1.16 -6.90
C GLU A 59 -3.60 -0.66 -6.08
N ILE A 60 -2.44 -1.25 -6.35
CA ILE A 60 -1.14 -0.78 -5.85
C ILE A 60 -0.29 -0.41 -7.05
N PRO A 61 -0.18 0.88 -7.41
CA PRO A 61 0.66 1.29 -8.53
C PRO A 61 2.10 0.80 -8.33
N TRP A 62 2.71 0.21 -9.35
CA TRP A 62 4.10 -0.28 -9.25
C TRP A 62 5.12 0.83 -8.93
N LYS A 63 4.73 2.10 -8.99
CA LYS A 63 5.58 3.26 -8.64
C LYS A 63 5.58 3.60 -7.15
N THR A 64 4.59 3.12 -6.39
CA THR A 64 4.46 3.38 -4.96
C THR A 64 5.71 2.94 -4.21
N ARG A 65 6.18 3.76 -3.28
CA ARG A 65 7.35 3.46 -2.45
C ARG A 65 6.89 2.67 -1.23
N ILE A 66 7.30 1.41 -1.14
CA ILE A 66 6.90 0.51 -0.05
C ILE A 66 8.14 -0.19 0.52
N GLY A 67 8.35 -0.12 1.84
CA GLY A 67 9.38 -0.84 2.57
C GLY A 67 9.18 -2.37 2.53
N PRO A 68 10.16 -3.18 2.97
CA PRO A 68 10.03 -4.64 3.05
C PRO A 68 9.01 -5.08 4.12
N GLY A 69 8.55 -6.33 4.03
CA GLY A 69 7.62 -6.90 5.02
C GLY A 69 6.17 -6.44 4.85
N LEU A 70 5.79 -6.02 3.63
CA LEU A 70 4.40 -5.68 3.34
C LEU A 70 3.54 -6.94 3.49
N ARG A 71 2.57 -6.90 4.40
CA ARG A 71 1.60 -7.97 4.59
C ARG A 71 0.25 -7.56 4.04
N ILE A 72 -0.32 -8.38 3.16
CA ILE A 72 -1.63 -8.13 2.55
C ILE A 72 -2.61 -9.20 3.02
N PHE A 73 -3.62 -8.80 3.79
CA PHE A 73 -4.73 -9.64 4.18
C PHE A 73 -5.93 -9.36 3.28
N HIS A 74 -6.43 -10.39 2.59
CA HIS A 74 -7.63 -10.31 1.76
C HIS A 74 -7.63 -9.13 0.77
N GLY A 75 -6.53 -8.86 0.05
CA GLY A 75 -6.27 -7.56 -0.59
C GLY A 75 -7.25 -6.97 -1.62
N VAL A 76 -8.41 -7.59 -1.88
CA VAL A 76 -9.50 -7.02 -2.70
C VAL A 76 -9.85 -5.61 -2.19
N GLY A 77 -9.99 -4.67 -3.13
CA GLY A 77 -10.43 -3.30 -2.85
C GLY A 77 -9.37 -2.42 -2.19
N ILE A 78 -8.12 -2.88 -2.05
CA ILE A 78 -7.02 -1.99 -1.68
C ILE A 78 -6.83 -0.97 -2.81
N VAL A 79 -6.80 0.32 -2.46
CA VAL A 79 -6.54 1.43 -3.38
C VAL A 79 -5.44 2.32 -2.78
N ILE A 80 -4.31 2.42 -3.46
CA ILE A 80 -3.15 3.19 -3.00
C ILE A 80 -2.74 4.19 -4.08
N ASN A 81 -2.66 5.46 -3.73
CA ASN A 81 -2.09 6.48 -4.61
C ASN A 81 -0.58 6.22 -4.83
N ASP A 82 -0.09 6.45 -6.05
CA ASP A 82 1.30 6.16 -6.43
C ASP A 82 2.36 7.02 -5.71
N ARG A 83 1.96 8.18 -5.17
CA ARG A 83 2.81 9.07 -4.36
C ARG A 83 2.79 8.75 -2.87
N THR A 84 1.98 7.80 -2.42
CA THR A 84 1.99 7.32 -1.03
C THR A 84 3.35 6.68 -0.72
N VAL A 85 3.87 6.96 0.46
CA VAL A 85 5.08 6.32 1.00
C VAL A 85 4.66 5.39 2.11
N ILE A 86 5.12 4.15 2.07
CA ILE A 86 4.80 3.11 3.05
C ILE A 86 6.10 2.54 3.60
N GLY A 87 6.23 2.52 4.93
CA GLY A 87 7.35 1.95 5.66
C GLY A 87 7.43 0.43 5.56
N SER A 88 8.22 -0.14 6.47
CA SER A 88 8.50 -1.56 6.61
C SER A 88 7.47 -2.24 7.50
N ASN A 89 7.24 -3.54 7.31
CA ASN A 89 6.37 -4.37 8.16
C ASN A 89 4.92 -3.89 8.29
N VAL A 90 4.44 -3.10 7.31
CA VAL A 90 3.06 -2.60 7.30
C VAL A 90 2.09 -3.73 6.93
N SER A 91 0.99 -3.81 7.67
CA SER A 91 -0.10 -4.74 7.39
C SER A 91 -1.30 -4.00 6.81
N ILE A 92 -1.76 -4.41 5.62
CA ILE A 92 -2.90 -3.83 4.91
C ILE A 92 -3.99 -4.88 4.76
N ARG A 93 -5.22 -4.54 5.15
CA ARG A 93 -6.41 -5.38 4.99
C ARG A 93 -7.23 -4.98 3.76
N GLN A 94 -8.28 -5.73 3.47
CA GLN A 94 -9.21 -5.46 2.38
C GLN A 94 -9.78 -4.03 2.44
N ASN A 95 -10.13 -3.47 1.28
CA ASN A 95 -10.82 -2.19 1.14
C ASN A 95 -10.10 -0.96 1.74
N VAL A 96 -8.82 -1.07 2.07
CA VAL A 96 -8.04 0.08 2.55
C VAL A 96 -7.80 1.07 1.42
N THR A 97 -8.05 2.35 1.69
CA THR A 97 -7.76 3.46 0.75
C THR A 97 -6.70 4.39 1.31
N LEU A 98 -5.61 4.59 0.57
CA LEU A 98 -4.56 5.57 0.85
C LEU A 98 -4.54 6.61 -0.28
N GLY A 99 -5.15 7.77 -0.04
CA GLY A 99 -5.47 8.74 -1.10
C GLY A 99 -5.05 10.17 -0.78
N ASN A 100 -4.95 11.01 -1.80
CA ASN A 100 -4.75 12.44 -1.66
C ASN A 100 -6.04 13.19 -1.37
N LYS A 101 -5.90 14.37 -0.74
CA LYS A 101 -7.01 15.31 -0.59
C LYS A 101 -7.17 16.13 -1.88
N GLY A 102 -8.29 15.98 -2.58
CA GLY A 102 -8.54 16.66 -3.86
C GLY A 102 -7.69 16.11 -5.02
N ALA A 103 -7.81 16.69 -6.23
CA ALA A 103 -7.24 16.12 -7.45
C ALA A 103 -5.70 16.02 -7.46
N THR A 104 -5.01 17.01 -6.89
CA THR A 104 -3.53 17.12 -6.94
C THR A 104 -2.86 17.15 -5.58
N GLY A 105 -3.63 16.97 -4.49
CA GLY A 105 -3.13 17.11 -3.13
C GLY A 105 -2.04 16.11 -2.74
N PRO A 106 -1.38 16.34 -1.59
CA PRO A 106 -0.36 15.43 -1.07
C PRO A 106 -0.98 14.10 -0.62
N CYS A 107 -0.16 13.05 -0.63
CA CYS A 107 -0.53 11.67 -0.28
C CYS A 107 0.00 11.27 1.10
N PRO A 108 -0.57 10.23 1.73
CA PRO A 108 -0.17 9.82 3.06
C PRO A 108 1.28 9.30 3.11
N THR A 109 1.90 9.47 4.27
CA THR A 109 3.12 8.76 4.66
C THR A 109 2.77 7.79 5.77
N ILE A 110 3.03 6.50 5.56
CA ILE A 110 2.77 5.43 6.51
C ILE A 110 4.11 4.99 7.09
N GLY A 111 4.26 5.07 8.41
CA GLY A 111 5.45 4.64 9.14
C GLY A 111 5.64 3.13 9.15
N ASP A 112 6.69 2.70 9.86
CA ASP A 112 7.04 1.29 10.03
C ASP A 112 6.08 0.60 11.01
N ASN A 113 5.85 -0.71 10.82
CA ASN A 113 5.04 -1.54 11.72
C ASN A 113 3.57 -1.09 11.88
N VAL A 114 3.06 -0.25 10.97
CA VAL A 114 1.67 0.23 11.00
C VAL A 114 0.69 -0.89 10.63
N GLN A 115 -0.46 -0.91 11.29
CA GLN A 115 -1.57 -1.80 10.95
C GLN A 115 -2.77 -1.00 10.43
N LEU A 116 -3.17 -1.29 9.19
CA LEU A 116 -4.32 -0.68 8.53
C LEU A 116 -5.50 -1.65 8.54
N GLY A 117 -6.53 -1.32 9.31
CA GLY A 117 -7.76 -2.08 9.47
C GLY A 117 -8.59 -2.16 8.19
N ALA A 118 -9.44 -3.18 8.09
CA ALA A 118 -10.27 -3.38 6.90
C ALA A 118 -11.15 -2.16 6.62
N GLY A 119 -11.18 -1.70 5.38
CA GLY A 119 -12.01 -0.56 4.97
C GLY A 119 -11.58 0.80 5.53
N CYS A 120 -10.41 0.93 6.17
CA CYS A 120 -9.95 2.24 6.64
C CYS A 120 -9.53 3.12 5.46
N ILE A 121 -9.78 4.42 5.60
CA ILE A 121 -9.49 5.43 4.59
C ILE A 121 -8.55 6.45 5.23
N VAL A 122 -7.37 6.63 4.64
CA VAL A 122 -6.36 7.61 5.05
C VAL A 122 -6.20 8.62 3.91
N ILE A 123 -6.64 9.86 4.13
CA ILE A 123 -6.69 10.89 3.09
C ILE A 123 -5.84 12.11 3.43
N GLY A 124 -5.02 12.52 2.48
CA GLY A 124 -4.23 13.75 2.53
C GLY A 124 -2.75 13.52 2.84
N GLY A 125 -1.99 14.61 2.85
CA GLY A 125 -0.58 14.65 3.20
C GLY A 125 -0.36 14.53 4.69
N ILE A 126 -0.87 13.45 5.29
CA ILE A 126 -0.79 13.17 6.72
C ILE A 126 0.17 12.02 6.96
N THR A 127 0.72 11.97 8.17
CA THR A 127 1.64 10.93 8.63
C THR A 127 0.93 10.00 9.60
N ILE A 128 1.01 8.71 9.34
CA ILE A 128 0.67 7.65 10.29
C ILE A 128 1.98 7.18 10.92
N GLY A 129 2.22 7.54 12.18
CA GLY A 129 3.47 7.26 12.87
C GLY A 129 3.74 5.77 13.05
N ASP A 130 5.01 5.45 13.32
CA ASP A 130 5.46 4.06 13.47
C ASP A 130 4.68 3.30 14.54
N GLY A 131 4.33 2.05 14.26
CA GLY A 131 3.58 1.18 15.16
C GLY A 131 2.13 1.59 15.40
N ALA A 132 1.63 2.64 14.73
CA ALA A 132 0.25 3.05 14.88
C ALA A 132 -0.74 2.01 14.32
N VAL A 133 -1.95 2.00 14.88
CA VAL A 133 -3.03 1.12 14.46
C VAL A 133 -4.22 1.96 14.00
N VAL A 134 -4.63 1.76 12.76
CA VAL A 134 -5.85 2.36 12.20
C VAL A 134 -6.95 1.29 12.23
N GLY A 135 -8.00 1.55 12.99
CA GLY A 135 -9.14 0.64 13.12
C GLY A 135 -9.89 0.41 11.82
N ALA A 136 -10.64 -0.69 11.77
CA ALA A 136 -11.50 -0.99 10.63
C ALA A 136 -12.54 0.13 10.43
N GLY A 137 -12.78 0.50 9.17
CA GLY A 137 -13.73 1.55 8.78
C GLY A 137 -13.36 2.98 9.23
N ALA A 138 -12.17 3.19 9.81
CA ALA A 138 -11.77 4.51 10.27
C ALA A 138 -11.50 5.46 9.09
N VAL A 139 -11.88 6.74 9.24
CA VAL A 139 -11.58 7.80 8.26
C VAL A 139 -10.59 8.79 8.87
N VAL A 140 -9.33 8.67 8.48
CA VAL A 140 -8.21 9.42 9.03
C VAL A 140 -7.86 10.58 8.12
N THR A 141 -7.93 11.79 8.67
CA THR A 141 -7.69 13.07 7.95
C THR A 141 -6.71 13.98 8.68
N LYS A 142 -6.08 13.48 9.75
CA LYS A 142 -5.08 14.17 10.58
C LYS A 142 -3.95 13.19 10.91
N ASP A 143 -2.78 13.74 11.24
CA ASP A 143 -1.63 12.94 11.66
C ASP A 143 -1.97 12.05 12.86
N VAL A 144 -1.37 10.87 12.87
CA VAL A 144 -1.51 9.88 13.94
C VAL A 144 -0.13 9.70 14.60
N PRO A 145 0.00 9.95 15.91
CA PRO A 145 1.27 9.74 16.62
C PRO A 145 1.73 8.28 16.55
N ALA A 146 3.04 8.07 16.68
CA ALA A 146 3.61 6.72 16.76
C ALA A 146 3.01 5.92 17.93
N GLY A 147 2.74 4.64 17.70
CA GLY A 147 2.13 3.72 18.67
C GLY A 147 0.65 3.99 19.01
N ALA A 148 0.07 5.10 18.52
CA ALA A 148 -1.33 5.43 18.80
C ALA A 148 -2.29 4.51 18.03
N THR A 149 -3.44 4.26 18.63
CA THR A 149 -4.56 3.61 17.93
C THR A 149 -5.62 4.65 17.60
N VAL A 150 -6.11 4.68 16.36
CA VAL A 150 -7.21 5.56 15.95
C VAL A 150 -8.39 4.76 15.38
N VAL A 151 -9.61 5.16 15.72
CA VAL A 151 -10.85 4.52 15.24
C VAL A 151 -11.93 5.55 14.93
N GLY A 152 -12.94 5.14 14.16
CA GLY A 152 -14.14 5.94 13.90
C GLY A 152 -14.09 6.81 12.64
N ASN A 153 -15.23 7.40 12.31
CA ASN A 153 -15.40 8.32 11.19
C ASN A 153 -16.12 9.60 11.68
N PRO A 154 -15.42 10.73 11.86
CA PRO A 154 -13.98 10.92 11.66
C PRO A 154 -13.13 10.21 12.75
N ALA A 155 -11.92 9.78 12.40
CA ALA A 155 -11.06 9.04 13.32
C ALA A 155 -10.62 9.87 14.53
N ARG A 156 -10.53 9.22 15.70
CA ARG A 156 -10.05 9.77 16.97
C ARG A 156 -9.08 8.78 17.61
N ILE A 157 -8.12 9.31 18.36
CA ILE A 157 -7.21 8.50 19.19
C ILE A 157 -8.04 7.81 20.27
N LEU A 158 -7.81 6.51 20.46
CA LEU A 158 -8.34 5.71 21.56
C LEU A 158 -7.59 5.95 22.86
#